data_AF-A0A519SRU9-F1
#
_entry.id   AF-A0A519SRU9-F1
#
_cell.length_a   1.000
_cell.length_b   1.000
_cell.length_c   1.000
_cell.angle_alpha   90.00
_cell.angle_beta   90.00
_cell.angle_gamma   90.00
#
_symmetry.space_group_name_H-M   'P 1'
#
loop_
_entity.id
_entity.type
_entity.pdbx_description
1 polymer ?
#
loop_
_entity_poly.entity_id
_entity_poly.type
_entity_poly.pdbx_seq_one_letter_code
_entity_poly.pdbx_strand_id
1 'polypeptide(L)'
;MGANEVKKGKKNLKPLYMLMIFLGIFGIFIFGLTRPSTLNKAVEEINASFSKKDVEMVWYKYKLDLYQDEEFLLKIRTRLTDLKLSKSDQKECLSWLPKAPVSLNLIIIPDLSRRIIDTINNPKQINNDKLIIRAAWDSFVKSAKYKEDSKDHFMVDVTDRQQASGAFNKVADNLKYDLSSHKGKSNILFFTQEKTKAFEKGIDKMYEMAKKKPLGADYRYYIRQYLKSRLLESTFFDTYDNKVIIVTDGYLEAENQQADTKLKGFEKELHNAVQMGNVPQIITKNSLNIPTGNIYIPNISILVCEVNERHYFPFTNKLWPGEKYDFEILKAYWEDWFNRMGIQKKFFVPREMSISTTTKTIADFVSE
;
A
#
# COMPACT_ATOMS: atom_id res chain seq x y z
N MET A 1 -92.97 43.28 43.76
CA MET A 1 -91.53 43.60 43.88
C MET A 1 -90.81 42.31 44.29
N GLY A 2 -90.23 41.58 43.34
CA GLY A 2 -89.41 40.41 43.61
C GLY A 2 -88.09 40.57 42.86
N ALA A 3 -87.01 40.81 43.60
CA ALA A 3 -85.68 40.96 43.04
C ALA A 3 -85.15 39.59 42.60
N ASN A 4 -84.85 39.43 41.31
CA ASN A 4 -84.17 38.25 40.78
C ASN A 4 -82.66 38.43 40.92
N GLU A 5 -82.05 37.72 41.87
CA GLU A 5 -80.61 37.58 41.98
C GLU A 5 -80.06 36.72 40.83
N VAL A 6 -79.30 37.34 39.94
CA VAL A 6 -78.55 36.66 38.88
C VAL A 6 -77.33 35.97 39.50
N LYS A 7 -77.40 34.64 39.67
CA LYS A 7 -76.25 33.80 40.07
C LYS A 7 -75.15 33.88 38.99
N LYS A 8 -74.05 34.56 39.31
CA LYS A 8 -72.80 34.54 38.51
C LYS A 8 -72.25 33.11 38.44
N GLY A 9 -72.33 32.48 37.27
CA GLY A 9 -71.72 31.18 37.00
C GLY A 9 -70.19 31.22 37.20
N LYS A 10 -69.66 30.34 38.04
CA LYS A 10 -68.21 30.16 38.22
C LYS A 10 -67.58 29.80 36.87
N LYS A 11 -66.73 30.69 36.33
CA LYS A 11 -65.97 30.43 35.10
C LYS A 11 -65.08 29.20 35.31
N ASN A 12 -65.25 28.18 34.48
CA ASN A 12 -64.47 26.96 34.52
C ASN A 12 -63.09 27.23 33.91
N LEU A 13 -62.07 27.44 34.76
CA LEU A 13 -60.70 27.81 34.36
C LEU A 13 -59.88 26.61 33.84
N LYS A 14 -60.40 25.38 33.91
CA LYS A 14 -59.69 24.16 33.48
C LYS A 14 -59.13 24.21 32.04
N PRO A 15 -59.87 24.73 31.04
CA PRO A 15 -59.35 24.84 29.67
C PRO A 15 -58.15 25.80 29.57
N LEU A 16 -58.15 26.86 30.39
CA LEU A 16 -57.07 27.84 30.43
C LEU A 16 -55.79 27.24 31.03
N TYR A 17 -55.91 26.44 32.09
CA TYR A 17 -54.78 25.71 32.67
C TYR A 17 -54.21 24.66 31.72
N MET A 18 -55.05 23.92 31.00
CA MET A 18 -54.58 22.99 29.97
C MET A 18 -53.84 23.70 28.82
N LEU A 19 -54.33 24.87 28.38
CA LEU A 19 -53.64 25.68 27.37
C LEU A 19 -52.26 26.16 27.85
N MET A 20 -52.16 26.63 29.10
CA MET A 20 -50.90 27.08 29.70
C MET A 20 -49.89 25.93 29.82
N ILE A 21 -50.33 24.73 30.22
CA ILE A 21 -49.49 23.54 30.29
C ILE A 21 -49.02 23.14 28.88
N PHE A 22 -49.92 23.15 27.90
CA PHE A 22 -49.57 22.84 26.52
C PHE A 22 -48.55 23.83 25.95
N LEU A 23 -48.73 25.14 26.16
CA LEU A 23 -47.77 26.16 25.75
C LEU A 23 -46.42 26.00 26.45
N GLY A 24 -46.41 25.60 27.73
CA GLY A 24 -45.19 25.30 28.47
C GLY A 24 -44.42 24.11 27.87
N ILE A 25 -45.12 22.99 27.62
CA ILE A 25 -44.51 21.79 27.01
C ILE A 25 -44.06 22.08 25.58
N PHE A 26 -44.87 22.78 24.80
CA PHE A 26 -44.52 23.19 23.43
C PHE A 26 -43.30 24.12 23.42
N GLY A 27 -43.21 25.07 24.35
CA GLY A 27 -42.03 25.92 24.50
C GLY A 27 -40.76 25.13 24.83
N ILE A 28 -40.85 24.13 25.73
CA ILE A 28 -39.72 23.23 26.05
C ILE A 28 -39.34 22.38 24.82
N PHE A 29 -40.32 21.88 24.08
CA PHE A 29 -40.09 21.11 22.86
C PHE A 29 -39.40 21.93 21.76
N ILE A 30 -39.87 23.16 21.51
CA ILE A 30 -39.23 24.09 20.56
C ILE A 30 -37.83 24.46 21.04
N PHE A 31 -37.62 24.67 22.34
CA PHE A 31 -36.28 24.92 22.89
C PHE A 31 -35.34 23.71 22.69
N GLY A 32 -35.85 22.49 22.86
CA GLY A 32 -35.12 21.26 22.57
C GLY A 32 -34.74 21.12 21.10
N LEU A 33 -35.64 21.47 20.18
CA LEU A 33 -35.39 21.45 18.72
C LEU A 33 -34.47 22.56 18.22
N THR A 34 -34.47 23.72 18.88
CA THR A 34 -33.68 24.89 18.47
C THR A 34 -32.28 24.93 19.09
N ARG A 35 -31.98 24.09 20.10
CA ARG A 35 -30.64 24.00 20.67
C ARG A 35 -29.69 23.43 19.62
N PRO A 36 -28.66 24.18 19.16
CA PRO A 36 -27.73 23.67 18.17
C PRO A 36 -27.01 22.45 18.74
N SER A 37 -27.03 21.37 17.96
CA SER A 37 -26.33 20.14 18.29
C SER A 37 -24.85 20.42 18.49
N THR A 38 -24.17 19.56 19.26
CA THR A 38 -22.71 19.63 19.43
C THR A 38 -22.02 19.62 18.06
N LEU A 39 -22.54 18.84 17.12
CA LEU A 39 -22.10 18.82 15.72
C LEU A 39 -22.22 20.18 15.04
N ASN A 40 -23.39 20.83 15.08
CA ASN A 40 -23.60 22.13 14.43
C ASN A 40 -22.62 23.19 14.94
N LYS A 41 -22.42 23.26 16.27
CA LYS A 41 -21.44 24.19 16.87
C LYS A 41 -20.02 23.88 16.41
N ALA A 42 -19.66 22.60 16.38
CA ALA A 42 -18.34 22.17 15.92
C ALA A 42 -18.13 22.54 14.44
N VAL A 43 -19.12 22.34 13.57
CA VAL A 43 -19.06 22.71 12.15
C VAL A 43 -18.95 24.22 11.95
N GLU A 44 -19.69 25.02 12.72
CA GLU A 44 -19.55 26.49 12.69
C GLU A 44 -18.13 26.94 13.07
N GLU A 45 -17.55 26.38 14.14
CA GLU A 45 -16.19 26.68 14.57
C GLU A 45 -15.13 26.22 13.56
N ILE A 46 -15.32 25.06 12.91
CA ILE A 46 -14.45 24.59 11.81
C ILE A 46 -14.48 25.58 10.64
N ASN A 47 -15.67 26.03 10.24
CA ASN A 47 -15.82 26.96 9.12
C ASN A 47 -15.18 28.33 9.42
N ALA A 48 -15.19 28.75 10.69
CA ALA A 48 -14.54 29.97 11.17
C ALA A 48 -13.03 29.84 11.42
N SER A 49 -12.45 28.62 11.34
CA SER A 49 -11.03 28.38 11.60
C SER A 49 -10.18 28.82 10.42
N PHE A 50 -9.09 29.58 10.61
CA PHE A 50 -8.24 30.08 9.51
C PHE A 50 -6.84 29.47 9.47
N SER A 51 -6.48 28.69 10.48
CA SER A 51 -5.17 28.06 10.59
C SER A 51 -5.28 26.59 10.99
N LYS A 52 -4.18 25.84 10.79
CA LYS A 52 -4.01 24.46 11.28
C LYS A 52 -4.35 24.36 12.77
N LYS A 53 -3.84 25.31 13.57
CA LYS A 53 -3.99 25.33 15.02
C LYS A 53 -5.44 25.55 15.45
N ASP A 54 -6.19 26.38 14.72
CA ASP A 54 -7.61 26.60 15.00
C ASP A 54 -8.40 25.30 14.81
N VAL A 55 -8.18 24.61 13.68
CA VAL A 55 -8.84 23.34 13.39
C VAL A 55 -8.46 22.27 14.42
N GLU A 56 -7.20 22.23 14.83
CA GLU A 56 -6.72 21.33 15.88
C GLU A 56 -7.40 21.62 17.23
N MET A 57 -7.53 22.89 17.64
CA MET A 57 -8.25 23.25 18.87
C MET A 57 -9.71 22.79 18.82
N VAL A 58 -10.39 22.98 17.68
CA VAL A 58 -11.77 22.51 17.49
C VAL A 58 -11.85 20.99 17.56
N TRP A 59 -10.89 20.26 16.97
CA TRP A 59 -10.79 18.81 17.12
C TRP A 59 -10.69 18.40 18.59
N TYR A 60 -9.72 18.92 19.35
CA TYR A 60 -9.53 18.53 20.74
C TYR A 60 -10.70 18.90 21.65
N LYS A 61 -11.42 19.99 21.33
CA LYS A 61 -12.62 20.42 22.06
C LYS A 61 -13.79 19.46 21.88
N TYR A 62 -13.98 18.90 20.68
CA TYR A 62 -15.17 18.11 20.35
C TYR A 62 -14.92 16.60 20.14
N LYS A 63 -13.65 16.15 20.08
CA LYS A 63 -13.32 14.75 19.75
C LYS A 63 -13.94 13.72 20.70
N LEU A 64 -14.11 14.03 21.99
CA LEU A 64 -14.69 13.06 22.93
C LEU A 64 -16.10 12.66 22.54
N ASP A 65 -16.86 13.59 21.95
CA ASP A 65 -18.24 13.39 21.55
C ASP A 65 -18.36 13.00 20.07
N LEU A 66 -17.47 13.50 19.20
CA LEU A 66 -17.64 13.46 17.74
C LEU A 66 -16.53 12.71 16.98
N TYR A 67 -15.57 12.04 17.62
CA TYR A 67 -14.43 11.41 16.89
C TYR A 67 -14.80 10.33 15.87
N GLN A 68 -16.03 9.77 15.93
CA GLN A 68 -16.56 8.79 14.97
C GLN A 68 -17.65 9.39 14.06
N ASP A 69 -18.01 10.65 14.26
CA ASP A 69 -19.05 11.30 13.46
C ASP A 69 -18.52 11.63 12.05
N GLU A 70 -19.13 11.04 11.04
CA GLU A 70 -18.67 11.15 9.65
C GLU A 70 -18.74 12.58 9.12
N GLU A 71 -19.78 13.34 9.48
CA GLU A 71 -19.94 14.72 9.04
C GLU A 71 -18.88 15.62 9.68
N PHE A 72 -18.62 15.47 10.99
CA PHE A 72 -17.58 16.20 11.69
C PHE A 72 -16.19 15.93 11.10
N LEU A 73 -15.86 14.65 10.88
CA LEU A 73 -14.58 14.26 10.27
C LEU A 73 -14.46 14.78 8.84
N LEU A 74 -15.54 14.71 8.05
CA LEU A 74 -15.60 15.27 6.70
C LEU A 74 -15.26 16.75 6.73
N LYS A 75 -15.90 17.54 7.61
CA LYS A 75 -15.68 18.98 7.71
C LYS A 75 -14.26 19.33 8.14
N ILE A 76 -13.69 18.62 9.12
CA ILE A 76 -12.29 18.82 9.53
C ILE A 76 -11.35 18.54 8.36
N ARG A 77 -11.48 17.38 7.73
CA ARG A 77 -10.59 16.96 6.63
C ARG A 77 -10.69 17.91 5.44
N THR A 78 -11.90 18.37 5.10
CA THR A 78 -12.12 19.38 4.06
C THR A 78 -11.42 20.68 4.43
N ARG A 79 -11.62 21.18 5.65
CA ARG A 79 -11.00 22.44 6.07
C ARG A 79 -9.48 22.38 6.05
N LEU A 80 -8.87 21.30 6.55
CA LEU A 80 -7.42 21.11 6.51
C LEU A 80 -6.87 21.01 5.08
N THR A 81 -7.66 20.43 4.16
CA THR A 81 -7.32 20.38 2.73
C THR A 81 -7.31 21.78 2.12
N ASP A 82 -8.32 22.60 2.43
CA ASP A 82 -8.45 23.97 1.90
C ASP A 82 -7.33 24.91 2.36
N LEU A 83 -6.72 24.63 3.52
CA LEU A 83 -5.60 25.41 4.07
C LEU A 83 -4.28 25.22 3.30
N LYS A 84 -4.21 24.30 2.31
CA LYS A 84 -3.02 24.06 1.46
C LYS A 84 -1.72 23.89 2.27
N LEU A 85 -1.81 23.07 3.31
CA LEU A 85 -0.73 22.83 4.26
C LEU A 85 0.53 22.23 3.61
N SER A 86 1.70 22.49 4.20
CA SER A 86 2.96 21.84 3.82
C SER A 86 2.92 20.32 4.07
N LYS A 87 3.77 19.53 3.40
CA LYS A 87 3.84 18.07 3.66
C LYS A 87 4.13 17.73 5.12
N SER A 88 4.93 18.56 5.80
CA SER A 88 5.24 18.39 7.22
C SER A 88 4.01 18.61 8.09
N ASP A 89 3.28 19.70 7.84
CA ASP A 89 2.05 20.02 8.57
C ASP A 89 0.95 18.98 8.32
N GLN A 90 0.81 18.49 7.08
CA GLN A 90 -0.12 17.42 6.76
C GLN A 90 0.18 16.15 7.56
N LYS A 91 1.47 15.78 7.66
CA LYS A 91 1.90 14.60 8.44
C LYS A 91 1.60 14.77 9.93
N GLU A 92 1.79 15.97 10.46
CA GLU A 92 1.43 16.30 11.84
C GLU A 92 -0.08 16.19 12.06
N CYS A 93 -0.90 16.76 11.17
CA CYS A 93 -2.36 16.65 11.24
C CYS A 93 -2.85 15.20 11.22
N LEU A 94 -2.27 14.37 10.34
CA LEU A 94 -2.59 12.94 10.26
C LEU A 94 -2.19 12.15 11.52
N SER A 95 -1.34 12.70 12.39
CA SER A 95 -0.91 12.03 13.62
C SER A 95 -1.95 12.09 14.75
N TRP A 96 -2.83 13.10 14.76
CA TRP A 96 -3.85 13.27 15.79
C TRP A 96 -5.30 13.07 15.29
N LEU A 97 -5.49 12.94 13.98
CA LEU A 97 -6.78 12.56 13.40
C LEU A 97 -6.99 11.04 13.40
N PRO A 98 -8.26 10.57 13.47
CA PRO A 98 -8.58 9.19 13.15
C PRO A 98 -8.14 8.87 11.73
N LYS A 99 -7.53 7.69 11.55
CA LYS A 99 -7.06 7.23 10.25
C LYS A 99 -8.22 7.20 9.25
N ALA A 100 -7.94 7.66 8.04
CA ALA A 100 -8.85 7.50 6.93
C ALA A 100 -8.96 6.02 6.52
N PRO A 101 -10.00 5.63 5.74
CA PRO A 101 -10.07 4.30 5.15
C PRO A 101 -8.75 3.93 4.47
N VAL A 102 -8.27 2.71 4.74
CA VAL A 102 -7.00 2.21 4.22
C VAL A 102 -7.24 1.46 2.92
N SER A 103 -6.55 1.90 1.87
CA SER A 103 -6.48 1.22 0.58
C SER A 103 -5.09 0.64 0.35
N LEU A 104 -5.04 -0.57 -0.16
CA LEU A 104 -3.82 -1.30 -0.52
C LEU A 104 -3.34 -0.85 -1.90
N ASN A 105 -2.08 -0.48 -2.02
CA ASN A 105 -1.40 -0.33 -3.31
C ASN A 105 -0.33 -1.43 -3.45
N LEU A 106 -0.65 -2.49 -4.19
CA LEU A 106 0.22 -3.64 -4.39
C LEU A 106 0.90 -3.58 -5.76
N ILE A 107 2.23 -3.54 -5.75
CA ILE A 107 3.06 -3.49 -6.97
C ILE A 107 3.95 -4.74 -6.99
N ILE A 108 3.94 -5.49 -8.09
CA ILE A 108 4.82 -6.64 -8.30
C ILE A 108 5.81 -6.32 -9.42
N ILE A 109 7.08 -6.58 -9.19
CA ILE A 109 8.16 -6.29 -10.13
C ILE A 109 8.98 -7.58 -10.36
N PRO A 110 8.60 -8.42 -11.34
CA PRO A 110 9.36 -9.60 -11.68
C PRO A 110 10.64 -9.24 -12.43
N ASP A 111 11.71 -9.97 -12.11
CA ASP A 111 12.96 -9.98 -12.86
C ASP A 111 12.80 -10.89 -14.09
N LEU A 112 12.69 -10.25 -15.26
CA LEU A 112 12.51 -10.90 -16.56
C LEU A 112 13.83 -11.09 -17.32
N SER A 113 14.96 -11.03 -16.60
CA SER A 113 16.28 -11.25 -17.17
C SER A 113 16.55 -12.70 -17.54
N ARG A 114 17.79 -13.00 -17.90
CA ARG A 114 18.20 -14.34 -18.32
C ARG A 114 17.97 -15.41 -17.26
N ARG A 115 17.76 -15.03 -16.00
CA ARG A 115 17.37 -15.97 -14.94
C ARG A 115 16.16 -16.83 -15.28
N ILE A 116 15.23 -16.31 -16.09
CA ILE A 116 13.99 -17.01 -16.42
C ILE A 116 14.22 -18.17 -17.40
N ILE A 117 15.38 -18.19 -18.06
CA ILE A 117 15.80 -19.24 -18.99
C ILE A 117 17.00 -20.05 -18.47
N ASP A 118 17.58 -19.68 -17.33
CA ASP A 118 18.66 -20.44 -16.68
C ASP A 118 18.08 -21.70 -16.04
N THR A 119 18.24 -22.84 -16.70
CA THR A 119 17.69 -24.11 -16.22
C THR A 119 18.59 -24.82 -15.22
N ILE A 120 19.84 -24.38 -15.07
CA ILE A 120 20.83 -24.99 -14.18
C ILE A 120 20.67 -24.42 -12.77
N ASN A 121 20.79 -23.09 -12.64
CA ASN A 121 20.68 -22.41 -11.37
C ASN A 121 19.23 -22.04 -11.04
N ASN A 122 18.32 -21.97 -12.03
CA ASN A 122 16.92 -21.62 -11.80
C ASN A 122 15.92 -22.53 -12.53
N PRO A 123 15.91 -23.82 -12.19
CA PRO A 123 14.96 -24.74 -12.79
C PRO A 123 13.52 -24.27 -12.56
N LYS A 124 12.75 -24.22 -13.66
CA LYS A 124 11.32 -23.87 -13.67
C LYS A 124 11.01 -22.43 -13.19
N GLN A 125 11.96 -21.49 -13.29
CA GLN A 125 11.78 -20.09 -12.85
C GLN A 125 10.45 -19.44 -13.28
N ILE A 126 10.11 -19.55 -14.57
CA ILE A 126 8.87 -18.95 -15.11
C ILE A 126 7.63 -19.46 -14.36
N ASN A 127 7.58 -20.74 -14.00
CA ASN A 127 6.44 -21.30 -13.30
C ASN A 127 6.37 -20.80 -11.85
N ASN A 128 7.52 -20.68 -11.18
CA ASN A 128 7.60 -20.19 -9.81
C ASN A 128 7.22 -18.70 -9.73
N ASP A 129 7.70 -17.88 -10.67
CA ASP A 129 7.31 -16.47 -10.69
C ASP A 129 5.82 -16.30 -10.96
N LYS A 130 5.26 -17.07 -11.90
CA LYS A 130 3.81 -17.09 -12.17
C LYS A 130 3.01 -17.51 -10.94
N LEU A 131 3.49 -18.48 -10.16
CA LEU A 131 2.87 -18.89 -8.91
C LEU A 131 2.80 -17.73 -7.92
N ILE A 132 3.89 -17.00 -7.72
CA ILE A 132 3.96 -15.86 -6.80
C ILE A 132 3.03 -14.73 -7.25
N ILE A 133 3.08 -14.39 -8.53
CA ILE A 133 2.23 -13.34 -9.10
C ILE A 133 0.74 -13.69 -8.96
N ARG A 134 0.36 -14.95 -9.19
CA ARG A 134 -1.02 -15.43 -8.98
C ARG A 134 -1.42 -15.41 -7.51
N ALA A 135 -0.55 -15.86 -6.61
CA ALA A 135 -0.81 -15.82 -5.17
C ALA A 135 -1.04 -14.39 -4.67
N ALA A 136 -0.27 -13.43 -5.18
CA ALA A 136 -0.42 -12.02 -4.86
C ALA A 136 -1.74 -11.45 -5.41
N TRP A 137 -2.11 -11.82 -6.65
CA TRP A 137 -3.41 -11.46 -7.23
C TRP A 137 -4.57 -12.01 -6.40
N ASP A 138 -4.56 -13.30 -6.08
CA ASP A 138 -5.62 -13.93 -5.29
C ASP A 138 -5.76 -13.28 -3.91
N SER A 139 -4.64 -12.95 -3.28
CA SER A 139 -4.60 -12.26 -1.99
C SER A 139 -5.14 -10.84 -2.10
N PHE A 140 -4.76 -10.10 -3.16
CA PHE A 140 -5.30 -8.78 -3.45
C PHE A 140 -6.82 -8.83 -3.64
N VAL A 141 -7.32 -9.72 -4.51
CA VAL A 141 -8.76 -9.91 -4.76
C VAL A 141 -9.47 -10.24 -3.46
N LYS A 142 -8.94 -11.16 -2.66
CA LYS A 142 -9.55 -11.53 -1.36
C LYS A 142 -9.64 -10.33 -0.41
N SER A 143 -8.61 -9.48 -0.38
CA SER A 143 -8.57 -8.30 0.49
C SER A 143 -9.52 -7.20 0.02
N ALA A 144 -9.66 -6.99 -1.29
CA ALA A 144 -10.37 -5.84 -1.87
C ALA A 144 -11.83 -6.13 -2.22
N LYS A 145 -12.19 -7.38 -2.54
CA LYS A 145 -13.47 -7.75 -3.16
C LYS A 145 -14.72 -7.33 -2.39
N TYR A 146 -14.66 -7.28 -1.06
CA TYR A 146 -15.81 -6.95 -0.21
C TYR A 146 -15.80 -5.51 0.30
N LYS A 147 -14.78 -4.72 -0.03
CA LYS A 147 -14.75 -3.30 0.31
C LYS A 147 -15.61 -2.53 -0.70
N GLU A 148 -16.38 -1.59 -0.21
CA GLU A 148 -17.12 -0.63 -1.05
C GLU A 148 -16.28 0.64 -1.21
N ASP A 149 -16.30 1.24 -2.41
CA ASP A 149 -15.59 2.48 -2.73
C ASP A 149 -14.09 2.51 -2.37
N SER A 150 -13.48 1.33 -2.27
CA SER A 150 -12.04 1.22 -1.99
C SER A 150 -11.24 1.84 -3.12
N LYS A 151 -10.11 2.44 -2.78
CA LYS A 151 -9.12 2.89 -3.76
C LYS A 151 -7.96 1.90 -3.80
N ASP A 152 -8.23 0.60 -3.69
CA ASP A 152 -7.17 -0.40 -3.78
C ASP A 152 -6.62 -0.45 -5.22
N HIS A 153 -5.31 -0.59 -5.35
CA HIS A 153 -4.57 -0.66 -6.61
C HIS A 153 -3.72 -1.93 -6.65
N PHE A 154 -3.72 -2.59 -7.80
CA PHE A 154 -2.84 -3.71 -8.09
C PHE A 154 -2.13 -3.48 -9.41
N MET A 155 -0.82 -3.72 -9.47
CA MET A 155 -0.11 -3.74 -10.73
C MET A 155 1.03 -4.75 -10.77
N VAL A 156 1.25 -5.32 -11.95
CA VAL A 156 2.52 -5.96 -12.30
C VAL A 156 3.26 -5.04 -13.25
N ASP A 157 4.43 -4.56 -12.83
CA ASP A 157 5.25 -3.62 -13.57
C ASP A 157 6.60 -4.25 -13.96
N VAL A 158 7.25 -3.70 -14.99
CA VAL A 158 8.52 -4.21 -15.50
C VAL A 158 9.63 -3.17 -15.33
N THR A 159 10.84 -3.63 -15.04
CA THR A 159 12.02 -2.76 -14.84
C THR A 159 12.42 -2.00 -16.09
N ASP A 160 12.20 -2.59 -17.27
CA ASP A 160 12.49 -1.97 -18.57
C ASP A 160 11.27 -2.04 -19.49
N ARG A 161 10.70 -0.85 -19.70
CA ARG A 161 9.44 -0.61 -20.40
C ARG A 161 9.59 -0.40 -21.91
N GLN A 162 10.80 -0.10 -22.38
CA GLN A 162 11.04 0.16 -23.80
C GLN A 162 11.26 -1.12 -24.61
N GLN A 163 11.23 -2.27 -23.94
CA GLN A 163 11.42 -3.57 -24.57
C GLN A 163 10.35 -3.92 -25.59
N ALA A 164 10.76 -4.73 -26.57
CA ALA A 164 9.94 -5.18 -27.70
C ALA A 164 9.21 -4.03 -28.41
N SER A 165 9.89 -2.90 -28.64
CA SER A 165 9.33 -1.72 -29.31
C SER A 165 8.06 -1.18 -28.63
N GLY A 166 8.03 -1.22 -27.28
CA GLY A 166 6.89 -0.78 -26.47
C GLY A 166 5.77 -1.82 -26.34
N ALA A 167 5.91 -3.03 -26.90
CA ALA A 167 4.90 -4.08 -26.71
C ALA A 167 4.80 -4.54 -25.25
N PHE A 168 5.90 -4.47 -24.46
CA PHE A 168 5.86 -4.73 -23.03
C PHE A 168 5.00 -3.73 -22.27
N ASN A 169 5.00 -2.45 -22.66
CA ASN A 169 4.10 -1.46 -22.05
C ASN A 169 2.64 -1.86 -22.21
N LYS A 170 2.24 -2.29 -23.40
CA LYS A 170 0.86 -2.74 -23.65
C LYS A 170 0.46 -3.93 -22.77
N VAL A 171 1.39 -4.84 -22.47
CA VAL A 171 1.11 -5.97 -21.58
C VAL A 171 1.06 -5.51 -20.12
N ALA A 172 2.04 -4.71 -19.68
CA ALA A 172 2.07 -4.17 -18.32
C ALA A 172 0.87 -3.27 -18.01
N ASP A 173 0.38 -2.50 -18.98
CA ASP A 173 -0.82 -1.66 -18.82
C ASP A 173 -2.08 -2.50 -18.61
N ASN A 174 -2.17 -3.69 -19.23
CA ASN A 174 -3.27 -4.63 -19.01
C ASN A 174 -3.18 -5.37 -17.67
N LEU A 175 -2.06 -5.24 -16.96
CA LEU A 175 -1.83 -5.84 -15.66
C LEU A 175 -1.97 -4.81 -14.52
N LYS A 176 -2.66 -3.70 -14.79
CA LYS A 176 -3.01 -2.65 -13.81
C LYS A 176 -4.50 -2.68 -13.53
N TYR A 177 -4.85 -2.71 -12.25
CA TYR A 177 -6.21 -2.75 -11.76
C TYR A 177 -6.37 -1.67 -10.70
N ASP A 178 -7.29 -0.74 -10.95
CA ASP A 178 -7.52 0.45 -10.14
C ASP A 178 -9.00 0.51 -9.76
N LEU A 179 -9.28 0.37 -8.45
CA LEU A 179 -10.65 0.40 -7.92
C LEU A 179 -11.17 1.81 -7.65
N SER A 180 -10.33 2.85 -7.71
CA SER A 180 -10.74 4.24 -7.45
C SER A 180 -11.78 4.77 -8.44
N SER A 181 -11.88 4.13 -9.61
CA SER A 181 -12.88 4.42 -10.65
C SER A 181 -14.18 3.64 -10.47
N HIS A 182 -14.22 2.62 -9.60
CA HIS A 182 -15.36 1.75 -9.37
C HIS A 182 -16.16 2.22 -8.14
N LYS A 183 -16.93 3.30 -8.33
CA LYS A 183 -17.68 3.96 -7.24
C LYS A 183 -19.16 3.57 -7.20
N GLY A 184 -19.74 3.59 -5.99
CA GLY A 184 -21.16 3.36 -5.70
C GLY A 184 -21.61 1.92 -5.99
N LYS A 185 -20.66 0.97 -6.02
CA LYS A 185 -20.90 -0.44 -6.34
C LYS A 185 -19.93 -1.31 -5.54
N SER A 186 -20.40 -2.51 -5.18
CA SER A 186 -19.51 -3.53 -4.60
C SER A 186 -18.37 -3.90 -5.57
N ASN A 187 -17.15 -4.02 -5.04
CA ASN A 187 -15.99 -4.52 -5.78
C ASN A 187 -16.14 -5.96 -6.29
N ILE A 188 -17.10 -6.73 -5.77
CA ILE A 188 -17.46 -8.05 -6.32
C ILE A 188 -17.75 -7.95 -7.82
N LEU A 189 -18.40 -6.88 -8.26
CA LEU A 189 -18.74 -6.66 -9.67
C LEU A 189 -17.52 -6.28 -10.52
N PHE A 190 -16.46 -5.77 -9.90
CA PHE A 190 -15.20 -5.52 -10.59
C PHE A 190 -14.45 -6.83 -10.84
N PHE A 191 -14.36 -7.72 -9.83
CA PHE A 191 -13.58 -8.96 -9.90
C PHE A 191 -14.35 -10.11 -10.57
N THR A 192 -14.52 -10.03 -11.89
CA THR A 192 -15.16 -11.09 -12.68
C THR A 192 -14.19 -12.22 -13.04
N GLN A 193 -14.74 -13.38 -13.44
CA GLN A 193 -13.94 -14.50 -13.92
C GLN A 193 -13.16 -14.12 -15.20
N GLU A 194 -13.74 -13.29 -16.07
CA GLU A 194 -13.09 -12.79 -17.29
C GLU A 194 -11.90 -11.91 -16.96
N LYS A 195 -11.98 -11.03 -15.94
CA LYS A 195 -10.83 -10.24 -15.49
C LYS A 195 -9.70 -11.11 -14.97
N THR A 196 -10.03 -12.16 -14.21
CA THR A 196 -9.02 -13.12 -13.71
C THR A 196 -8.36 -13.87 -14.86
N LYS A 197 -9.13 -14.36 -15.84
CA LYS A 197 -8.57 -14.99 -17.05
C LYS A 197 -7.72 -14.01 -17.87
N ALA A 198 -8.14 -12.75 -17.98
CA ALA A 198 -7.38 -11.72 -18.69
C ALA A 198 -6.06 -11.42 -17.98
N PHE A 199 -6.07 -11.37 -16.64
CA PHE A 199 -4.87 -11.26 -15.81
C PHE A 199 -3.90 -12.41 -16.10
N GLU A 200 -4.35 -13.66 -15.95
CA GLU A 200 -3.52 -14.85 -16.17
C GLU A 200 -2.91 -14.87 -17.59
N LYS A 201 -3.73 -14.58 -18.61
CA LYS A 201 -3.27 -14.48 -20.00
C LYS A 201 -2.26 -13.35 -20.19
N GLY A 202 -2.42 -12.23 -19.49
CA GLY A 202 -1.48 -11.12 -19.49
C GLY A 202 -0.11 -11.54 -18.94
N ILE A 203 -0.10 -12.25 -17.82
CA ILE A 203 1.12 -12.81 -17.22
C ILE A 203 1.78 -13.82 -18.17
N ASP A 204 1.01 -14.74 -18.75
CA ASP A 204 1.55 -15.71 -19.70
C ASP A 204 2.20 -15.02 -20.91
N LYS A 205 1.51 -14.03 -21.48
CA LYS A 205 2.04 -13.24 -22.60
C LYS A 205 3.32 -12.48 -22.22
N MET A 206 3.38 -11.91 -21.01
CA MET A 206 4.58 -11.21 -20.52
C MET A 206 5.79 -12.15 -20.49
N TYR A 207 5.65 -13.33 -19.91
CA TYR A 207 6.74 -14.32 -19.84
C TYR A 207 7.11 -14.90 -21.21
N GLU A 208 6.14 -15.15 -22.09
CA GLU A 208 6.43 -15.60 -23.46
C GLU A 208 7.22 -14.54 -24.26
N MET A 209 6.92 -13.27 -24.04
CA MET A 209 7.69 -12.17 -24.64
C MET A 209 9.11 -12.08 -24.05
N ALA A 210 9.22 -12.20 -22.72
CA ALA A 210 10.51 -12.15 -22.03
C ALA A 210 11.42 -13.30 -22.41
N LYS A 211 10.89 -14.53 -22.54
CA LYS A 211 11.65 -15.71 -22.95
C LYS A 211 12.32 -15.55 -24.31
N LYS A 212 11.70 -14.81 -25.23
CA LYS A 212 12.25 -14.54 -26.58
C LYS A 212 13.38 -13.51 -26.56
N LYS A 213 13.36 -12.59 -25.59
CA LYS A 213 14.35 -11.52 -25.45
C LYS A 213 14.59 -11.20 -23.97
N PRO A 214 15.27 -12.09 -23.22
CA PRO A 214 15.53 -11.87 -21.82
C PRO A 214 16.52 -10.70 -21.67
N LEU A 215 16.21 -9.77 -20.78
CA LEU A 215 16.97 -8.53 -20.64
C LEU A 215 17.14 -8.20 -19.15
N GLY A 216 18.31 -7.68 -18.80
CA GLY A 216 18.68 -7.40 -17.41
C GLY A 216 17.66 -6.55 -16.64
N ALA A 217 17.55 -6.79 -15.35
CA ALA A 217 16.69 -6.01 -14.46
C ALA A 217 17.49 -4.87 -13.81
N ASP A 218 17.31 -3.63 -14.29
CA ASP A 218 17.88 -2.45 -13.64
C ASP A 218 16.93 -1.89 -12.57
N TYR A 219 16.95 -2.54 -11.40
CA TYR A 219 16.15 -2.12 -10.25
C TYR A 219 16.51 -0.73 -9.74
N ARG A 220 17.77 -0.30 -9.86
CA ARG A 220 18.20 1.03 -9.45
C ARG A 220 17.55 2.09 -10.33
N TYR A 221 17.61 1.93 -11.64
CA TYR A 221 16.94 2.82 -12.58
C TYR A 221 15.43 2.79 -12.37
N TYR A 222 14.82 1.61 -12.25
CA TYR A 222 13.39 1.47 -12.05
C TYR A 222 12.90 2.18 -10.78
N ILE A 223 13.56 1.96 -9.63
CA ILE A 223 13.17 2.59 -8.37
C ILE A 223 13.31 4.11 -8.47
N ARG A 224 14.39 4.59 -9.10
CA ARG A 224 14.65 6.03 -9.27
C ARG A 224 13.64 6.72 -10.18
N GLN A 225 13.27 6.08 -11.28
CA GLN A 225 12.51 6.72 -12.36
C GLN A 225 11.01 6.43 -12.31
N TYR A 226 10.63 5.22 -11.89
CA TYR A 226 9.27 4.73 -12.02
C TYR A 226 8.61 4.49 -10.68
N LEU A 227 9.25 3.74 -9.75
CA LEU A 227 8.58 3.31 -8.52
C LEU A 227 7.99 4.48 -7.74
N LYS A 228 8.74 5.57 -7.58
CA LYS A 228 8.27 6.76 -6.84
C LYS A 228 6.92 7.30 -7.36
N SER A 229 6.69 7.24 -8.67
CA SER A 229 5.43 7.67 -9.30
C SER A 229 4.30 6.63 -9.22
N ARG A 230 4.61 5.41 -8.79
CA ARG A 230 3.65 4.31 -8.58
C ARG A 230 3.21 4.20 -7.12
N LEU A 231 3.98 4.76 -6.20
CA LEU A 231 3.58 4.88 -4.80
C LEU A 231 2.46 5.91 -4.67
N LEU A 232 1.45 5.58 -3.88
CA LEU A 232 0.32 6.46 -3.60
C LEU A 232 0.56 7.19 -2.28
N GLU A 233 0.39 8.51 -2.30
CA GLU A 233 0.53 9.36 -1.11
C GLU A 233 -0.81 9.40 -0.36
N SER A 234 -0.75 9.23 0.96
CA SER A 234 -1.93 9.37 1.82
C SER A 234 -2.37 10.84 1.89
N THR A 235 -3.68 11.04 1.97
CA THR A 235 -4.34 12.34 2.11
C THR A 235 -5.15 12.37 3.41
N PHE A 236 -5.83 13.49 3.69
CA PHE A 236 -6.80 13.53 4.78
C PHE A 236 -7.99 12.57 4.59
N PHE A 237 -8.28 12.16 3.36
CA PHE A 237 -9.43 11.32 3.01
C PHE A 237 -9.06 9.87 2.74
N ASP A 238 -7.79 9.58 2.45
CA ASP A 238 -7.33 8.27 2.02
C ASP A 238 -6.00 7.93 2.68
N THR A 239 -5.90 6.74 3.26
CA THR A 239 -4.62 6.18 3.68
C THR A 239 -4.21 5.08 2.71
N TYR A 240 -2.97 5.09 2.25
CA TYR A 240 -2.45 4.05 1.36
C TYR A 240 -1.40 3.20 2.06
N ASP A 241 -1.59 1.88 2.04
CA ASP A 241 -0.55 0.93 2.37
C ASP A 241 0.17 0.51 1.08
N ASN A 242 1.37 1.05 0.87
CA ASN A 242 2.18 0.73 -0.30
C ASN A 242 2.99 -0.54 -0.05
N LYS A 243 2.67 -1.60 -0.79
CA LYS A 243 3.39 -2.88 -0.75
C LYS A 243 4.03 -3.17 -2.10
N VAL A 244 5.30 -3.58 -2.07
CA VAL A 244 6.05 -3.95 -3.26
C VAL A 244 6.61 -5.35 -3.11
N ILE A 245 6.33 -6.21 -4.09
CA ILE A 245 6.91 -7.55 -4.21
C ILE A 245 7.92 -7.52 -5.35
N ILE A 246 9.19 -7.73 -5.04
CA ILE A 246 10.25 -7.91 -6.02
C ILE A 246 10.52 -9.40 -6.15
N VAL A 247 10.32 -9.94 -7.35
CA VAL A 247 10.58 -11.37 -7.63
C VAL A 247 11.90 -11.45 -8.37
N THR A 248 12.97 -11.74 -7.66
CA THR A 248 14.33 -11.75 -8.19
C THR A 248 15.21 -12.66 -7.36
N ASP A 249 16.16 -13.29 -8.01
CA ASP A 249 17.32 -13.94 -7.39
C ASP A 249 18.54 -13.00 -7.33
N GLY A 250 18.33 -11.70 -7.58
CA GLY A 250 19.30 -10.64 -7.36
C GLY A 250 20.55 -10.73 -8.23
N TYR A 251 20.45 -11.35 -9.41
CA TYR A 251 21.61 -11.96 -10.06
C TYR A 251 22.89 -11.15 -10.12
N LEU A 252 23.91 -11.97 -9.87
CA LEU A 252 25.34 -11.78 -9.75
C LEU A 252 26.12 -12.59 -10.82
N GLU A 253 25.49 -13.17 -11.85
CA GLU A 253 26.09 -13.87 -13.02
C GLU A 253 25.08 -14.74 -13.78
N ALA A 254 24.89 -14.54 -15.09
CA ALA A 254 24.08 -15.45 -15.91
C ALA A 254 24.87 -16.70 -16.33
N GLU A 255 24.15 -17.79 -16.62
CA GLU A 255 24.73 -19.00 -17.23
C GLU A 255 25.68 -18.67 -18.39
N ASN A 256 26.92 -19.16 -18.31
CA ASN A 256 27.99 -18.99 -19.31
C ASN A 256 28.37 -17.53 -19.65
N GLN A 257 28.03 -16.55 -18.80
CA GLN A 257 28.45 -15.14 -18.95
C GLN A 257 28.88 -14.51 -17.63
N GLN A 258 29.67 -13.43 -17.71
CA GLN A 258 30.16 -12.70 -16.54
C GLN A 258 29.09 -11.90 -15.82
N ALA A 259 29.30 -11.64 -14.51
CA ALA A 259 28.42 -10.83 -13.69
C ALA A 259 28.35 -9.43 -14.25
N ASP A 260 27.14 -8.90 -14.29
CA ASP A 260 26.92 -7.46 -14.39
C ASP A 260 26.55 -6.90 -13.01
N THR A 261 27.38 -7.18 -12.01
CA THR A 261 27.23 -6.56 -10.69
C THR A 261 28.57 -6.20 -10.07
N LYS A 262 28.50 -5.33 -9.07
CA LYS A 262 29.67 -4.90 -8.29
C LYS A 262 30.27 -6.01 -7.43
N LEU A 263 29.53 -7.06 -7.07
CA LEU A 263 30.06 -8.09 -6.17
C LEU A 263 30.98 -9.09 -6.91
N LYS A 264 31.10 -8.95 -8.24
CA LYS A 264 32.03 -9.71 -9.09
C LYS A 264 33.47 -9.59 -8.60
N GLY A 265 34.16 -10.73 -8.52
CA GLY A 265 35.55 -10.83 -8.08
C GLY A 265 35.74 -10.82 -6.56
N PHE A 266 34.65 -10.68 -5.79
CA PHE A 266 34.65 -10.72 -4.33
C PHE A 266 33.96 -11.97 -3.77
N GLU A 267 33.65 -12.97 -4.60
CA GLU A 267 32.86 -14.15 -4.24
C GLU A 267 33.49 -14.87 -3.04
N LYS A 268 34.80 -15.15 -3.09
CA LYS A 268 35.51 -15.82 -1.99
C LYS A 268 35.51 -14.99 -0.70
N GLU A 269 35.71 -13.68 -0.80
CA GLU A 269 35.67 -12.79 0.36
C GLU A 269 34.27 -12.75 0.99
N LEU A 270 33.23 -12.68 0.16
CA LEU A 270 31.84 -12.64 0.60
C LEU A 270 31.37 -13.98 1.16
N HIS A 271 31.78 -15.12 0.59
CA HIS A 271 31.48 -16.45 1.15
C HIS A 271 32.09 -16.61 2.54
N ASN A 272 33.37 -16.24 2.70
CA ASN A 272 34.00 -16.21 4.02
C ASN A 272 33.25 -15.26 4.97
N ALA A 273 32.78 -14.12 4.45
CA ALA A 273 32.04 -13.15 5.24
C ALA A 273 30.70 -13.68 5.75
N VAL A 274 30.02 -14.53 4.99
CA VAL A 274 28.80 -15.21 5.46
C VAL A 274 29.13 -16.12 6.64
N GLN A 275 30.18 -16.93 6.52
CA GLN A 275 30.62 -17.82 7.62
C GLN A 275 31.00 -17.05 8.89
N MET A 276 31.56 -15.85 8.72
CA MET A 276 31.96 -14.97 9.83
C MET A 276 30.84 -14.02 10.31
N GLY A 277 29.70 -13.99 9.64
CA GLY A 277 28.59 -13.08 9.95
C GLY A 277 28.90 -11.59 9.75
N ASN A 278 29.79 -11.24 8.81
CA ASN A 278 30.27 -9.87 8.58
C ASN A 278 30.14 -9.39 7.12
N VAL A 279 29.17 -9.92 6.38
CA VAL A 279 28.89 -9.54 4.98
C VAL A 279 28.74 -8.02 4.79
N PRO A 280 27.95 -7.28 5.61
CA PRO A 280 27.80 -5.83 5.41
C PRO A 280 29.13 -5.08 5.46
N GLN A 281 30.04 -5.48 6.36
CA GLN A 281 31.35 -4.86 6.53
C GLN A 281 32.22 -5.06 5.29
N ILE A 282 32.19 -6.25 4.67
CA ILE A 282 32.95 -6.53 3.45
C ILE A 282 32.37 -5.75 2.26
N ILE A 283 31.04 -5.68 2.13
CA ILE A 283 30.37 -4.85 1.10
C ILE A 283 30.83 -3.39 1.23
N THR A 284 30.80 -2.81 2.43
CA THR A 284 31.20 -1.42 2.66
C THR A 284 32.70 -1.20 2.47
N LYS A 285 33.55 -2.06 3.03
CA LYS A 285 35.01 -1.96 2.92
C LYS A 285 35.46 -1.92 1.46
N ASN A 286 34.84 -2.71 0.61
CA ASN A 286 35.16 -2.81 -0.82
C ASN A 286 34.31 -1.87 -1.70
N SER A 287 33.51 -0.96 -1.11
CA SER A 287 32.65 0.00 -1.83
C SER A 287 31.66 -0.65 -2.82
N LEU A 288 31.17 -1.84 -2.47
CA LEU A 288 30.32 -2.64 -3.35
C LEU A 288 28.86 -2.19 -3.31
N ASN A 289 28.45 -1.40 -2.32
CA ASN A 289 27.06 -0.98 -2.08
C ASN A 289 26.34 -0.46 -3.36
N ILE A 290 25.04 -0.73 -3.46
CA ILE A 290 24.17 -0.14 -4.48
C ILE A 290 24.09 1.37 -4.23
N PRO A 291 24.43 2.24 -5.20
CA PRO A 291 24.30 3.68 -4.99
C PRO A 291 22.82 4.05 -4.81
N THR A 292 22.47 4.69 -3.69
CA THR A 292 21.09 5.15 -3.44
C THR A 292 20.64 6.14 -4.49
N GLY A 293 21.52 7.08 -4.89
CA GLY A 293 21.04 8.33 -5.48
C GLY A 293 20.15 9.08 -4.48
N ASN A 294 19.66 10.26 -4.82
CA ASN A 294 18.81 11.05 -3.92
C ASN A 294 17.38 10.47 -3.82
N ILE A 295 17.24 9.20 -3.40
CA ILE A 295 15.99 8.46 -3.30
C ILE A 295 15.68 8.22 -1.82
N TYR A 296 14.54 8.74 -1.38
CA TYR A 296 14.00 8.54 -0.03
C TYR A 296 12.52 8.21 -0.13
N ILE A 297 12.13 7.00 0.31
CA ILE A 297 10.79 6.42 0.17
C ILE A 297 10.40 5.62 1.44
N PRO A 298 10.12 6.27 2.58
CA PRO A 298 9.98 5.59 3.87
C PRO A 298 8.65 4.84 4.07
N ASN A 299 7.60 5.19 3.32
CA ASN A 299 6.23 4.70 3.53
C ASN A 299 5.89 3.55 2.57
N ILE A 300 6.65 2.46 2.67
CA ILE A 300 6.55 1.28 1.81
C ILE A 300 6.95 0.03 2.59
N SER A 301 6.26 -1.07 2.33
CA SER A 301 6.69 -2.41 2.73
C SER A 301 7.22 -3.15 1.50
N ILE A 302 8.41 -3.74 1.59
CA ILE A 302 9.01 -4.49 0.49
C ILE A 302 9.18 -5.95 0.86
N LEU A 303 8.77 -6.84 -0.05
CA LEU A 303 9.10 -8.26 -0.03
C LEU A 303 10.02 -8.57 -1.22
N VAL A 304 11.20 -9.11 -0.95
CA VAL A 304 12.08 -9.69 -1.98
C VAL A 304 12.00 -11.21 -1.86
N CYS A 305 11.68 -11.88 -2.96
CA CYS A 305 11.45 -13.33 -2.98
C CYS A 305 12.04 -13.99 -4.23
N GLU A 306 12.14 -15.33 -4.19
CA GLU A 306 12.78 -16.17 -5.22
C GLU A 306 14.30 -16.05 -5.31
N VAL A 307 14.95 -15.79 -4.18
CA VAL A 307 16.41 -15.90 -4.11
C VAL A 307 16.80 -17.37 -4.04
N ASN A 308 17.39 -17.89 -5.12
CA ASN A 308 17.83 -19.27 -5.20
C ASN A 308 19.35 -19.38 -4.99
N GLU A 309 19.77 -20.36 -4.19
CA GLU A 309 21.19 -20.70 -4.04
C GLU A 309 21.70 -21.34 -5.33
N ARG A 310 22.87 -20.91 -5.78
CA ARG A 310 23.47 -21.46 -7.01
C ARG A 310 24.15 -22.79 -6.75
N HIS A 311 24.06 -23.63 -7.76
CA HIS A 311 24.69 -24.94 -7.75
C HIS A 311 25.87 -25.00 -8.73
N TYR A 312 25.94 -24.10 -9.71
CA TYR A 312 26.96 -24.11 -10.75
C TYR A 312 27.60 -22.73 -10.96
N PHE A 313 28.94 -22.69 -10.91
CA PHE A 313 29.73 -21.49 -11.18
C PHE A 313 30.47 -21.62 -12.52
N PRO A 314 30.14 -20.81 -13.55
CA PRO A 314 30.73 -20.94 -14.88
C PRO A 314 32.25 -20.76 -14.90
N PHE A 315 32.78 -19.88 -14.04
CA PHE A 315 34.20 -19.53 -14.01
C PHE A 315 35.10 -20.61 -13.43
N THR A 316 34.55 -21.50 -12.60
CA THR A 316 35.31 -22.58 -11.98
C THR A 316 35.01 -23.93 -12.62
N ASN A 317 34.00 -24.00 -13.50
CA ASN A 317 33.47 -25.24 -14.09
C ASN A 317 33.20 -26.32 -13.02
N LYS A 318 32.76 -25.89 -11.82
CA LYS A 318 32.48 -26.75 -10.67
C LYS A 318 31.04 -26.59 -10.25
N LEU A 319 30.42 -27.74 -9.98
CA LEU A 319 29.21 -27.80 -9.16
C LEU A 319 29.63 -27.58 -7.72
N TRP A 320 29.19 -26.46 -7.13
CA TRP A 320 29.32 -26.24 -5.69
C TRP A 320 28.01 -26.68 -5.05
N PRO A 321 28.04 -27.50 -3.99
CA PRO A 321 26.82 -27.98 -3.34
C PRO A 321 26.14 -26.85 -2.57
N GLY A 322 25.31 -26.05 -3.25
CA GLY A 322 24.30 -25.13 -2.67
C GLY A 322 24.65 -24.53 -1.30
N GLU A 323 25.88 -24.02 -1.14
CA GLU A 323 26.30 -23.47 0.14
C GLU A 323 25.51 -22.20 0.37
N LYS A 324 24.87 -22.07 1.54
CA LYS A 324 23.90 -21.00 1.89
C LYS A 324 24.56 -19.63 1.99
N TYR A 325 25.04 -19.08 0.88
CA TYR A 325 25.73 -17.80 0.85
C TYR A 325 24.98 -16.77 0.02
N ASP A 326 24.41 -17.16 -1.12
CA ASP A 326 23.84 -16.21 -2.07
C ASP A 326 22.67 -15.47 -1.41
N PHE A 327 21.82 -16.19 -0.66
CA PHE A 327 20.72 -15.57 0.06
C PHE A 327 21.20 -14.54 1.08
N GLU A 328 22.16 -14.88 1.93
CA GLU A 328 22.66 -13.98 2.98
C GLU A 328 23.40 -12.78 2.38
N ILE A 329 24.16 -12.98 1.30
CA ILE A 329 24.85 -11.92 0.57
C ILE A 329 23.84 -10.94 -0.03
N LEU A 330 22.85 -11.45 -0.75
CA LEU A 330 21.84 -10.62 -1.40
C LEU A 330 20.97 -9.91 -0.38
N LYS A 331 20.54 -10.60 0.68
CA LYS A 331 19.81 -9.99 1.78
C LYS A 331 20.58 -8.81 2.34
N ALA A 332 21.86 -8.97 2.71
CA ALA A 332 22.68 -7.88 3.22
C ALA A 332 22.82 -6.73 2.22
N TYR A 333 23.00 -7.06 0.93
CA TYR A 333 23.18 -6.08 -0.14
C TYR A 333 21.94 -5.21 -0.39
N TRP A 334 20.76 -5.83 -0.45
CA TRP A 334 19.48 -5.15 -0.60
C TRP A 334 19.06 -4.43 0.68
N GLU A 335 19.30 -5.03 1.84
CA GLU A 335 18.95 -4.46 3.14
C GLU A 335 19.66 -3.14 3.40
N ASP A 336 20.97 -3.07 3.15
CA ASP A 336 21.73 -1.82 3.21
C ASP A 336 21.13 -0.75 2.27
N TRP A 337 20.81 -1.13 1.03
CA TRP A 337 20.25 -0.19 0.07
C TRP A 337 18.86 0.33 0.49
N PHE A 338 17.99 -0.55 0.97
CA PHE A 338 16.66 -0.19 1.47
C PHE A 338 16.73 0.69 2.72
N ASN A 339 17.63 0.38 3.65
CA ASN A 339 17.85 1.21 4.84
C ASN A 339 18.28 2.63 4.46
N ARG A 340 19.22 2.78 3.52
CA ARG A 340 19.65 4.11 3.04
C ARG A 340 18.58 4.86 2.26
N MET A 341 17.55 4.18 1.75
CA MET A 341 16.34 4.79 1.16
C MET A 341 15.24 5.11 2.18
N GLY A 342 15.46 4.80 3.47
CA GLY A 342 14.51 5.04 4.55
C GLY A 342 13.44 3.97 4.73
N ILE A 343 13.53 2.85 4.01
CA ILE A 343 12.53 1.77 4.03
C ILE A 343 12.68 0.95 5.31
N GLN A 344 11.64 0.95 6.14
CA GLN A 344 11.68 0.27 7.43
C GLN A 344 11.22 -1.19 7.32
N LYS A 345 10.09 -1.43 6.65
CA LYS A 345 9.48 -2.75 6.52
C LYS A 345 10.01 -3.47 5.28
N LYS A 346 10.85 -4.47 5.51
CA LYS A 346 11.53 -5.24 4.46
C LYS A 346 11.57 -6.71 4.85
N PHE A 347 11.22 -7.57 3.91
CA PHE A 347 11.14 -9.01 4.08
C PHE A 347 11.93 -9.68 2.96
N PHE A 348 12.66 -10.74 3.30
CA PHE A 348 13.49 -11.50 2.37
C PHE A 348 13.15 -12.96 2.52
N VAL A 349 12.78 -13.60 1.41
CA VAL A 349 12.32 -14.99 1.39
C VAL A 349 13.13 -15.74 0.34
N PRO A 350 13.86 -16.81 0.70
CA PRO A 350 14.57 -17.62 -0.27
C PRO A 350 13.56 -18.39 -1.15
N ARG A 351 14.03 -19.04 -2.20
CA ARG A 351 13.18 -19.99 -2.94
C ARG A 351 12.73 -21.11 -2.00
N GLU A 352 11.42 -21.20 -1.81
CA GLU A 352 10.78 -22.30 -1.09
C GLU A 352 10.50 -23.47 -2.02
N MET A 353 10.76 -24.70 -1.56
CA MET A 353 10.35 -25.90 -2.31
C MET A 353 8.85 -26.16 -2.22
N SER A 354 8.19 -25.63 -1.19
CA SER A 354 6.78 -25.85 -0.92
C SER A 354 5.93 -24.73 -1.50
N ILE A 355 5.10 -25.08 -2.49
CA ILE A 355 4.10 -24.16 -3.08
C ILE A 355 3.21 -23.55 -2.00
N SER A 356 2.74 -24.34 -1.04
CA SER A 356 1.85 -23.84 0.02
C SER A 356 2.53 -22.85 0.95
N THR A 357 3.84 -23.00 1.17
CA THR A 357 4.63 -22.06 1.98
C THR A 357 4.80 -20.75 1.23
N THR A 358 5.13 -20.80 -0.06
CA THR A 358 5.23 -19.61 -0.92
C THR A 358 3.90 -18.86 -0.95
N THR A 359 2.79 -19.53 -1.26
CA THR A 359 1.48 -18.88 -1.37
C THR A 359 1.04 -18.27 -0.04
N LYS A 360 1.27 -18.96 1.08
CA LYS A 360 0.99 -18.41 2.41
C LYS A 360 1.82 -17.17 2.70
N THR A 361 3.12 -17.21 2.43
CA THR A 361 4.03 -16.07 2.67
C THR A 361 3.59 -14.83 1.89
N ILE A 362 3.20 -15.01 0.63
CA ILE A 362 2.66 -13.92 -0.19
C ILE A 362 1.34 -13.41 0.41
N ALA A 363 0.43 -14.30 0.80
CA ALA A 363 -0.85 -13.92 1.38
C ALA A 363 -0.70 -13.16 2.70
N ASP A 364 0.19 -13.61 3.57
CA ASP A 364 0.50 -12.97 4.84
C ASP A 364 1.08 -11.57 4.60
N PHE A 365 2.07 -11.43 3.70
CA PHE A 365 2.63 -10.11 3.35
C PHE A 365 1.59 -9.13 2.79
N VAL A 366 0.65 -9.62 1.96
CA VAL A 366 -0.42 -8.79 1.39
C VAL A 366 -1.48 -8.41 2.44
N SER A 367 -1.68 -9.24 3.47
CA SER A 367 -2.75 -9.07 4.47
C SER A 367 -2.31 -8.35 5.76
N GLU A 368 -1.03 -8.40 6.12
CA GLU A 368 -0.43 -7.60 7.21
C GLU A 368 -0.54 -6.09 6.96
#